data_AF-A0A0G1U472-F1
#
_entry.id   AF-A0A0G1U472-F1
#
_cell.length_a   1.000
_cell.length_b   1.000
_cell.length_c   1.000
_cell.angle_alpha   90.00
_cell.angle_beta   90.00
_cell.angle_gamma   90.00
#
_symmetry.space_group_name_H-M   'P 1'
#
loop_
_entity.id
_entity.type
_entity.pdbx_description
1 polymer ?
#
loop_
_entity_poly.entity_id
_entity_poly.type
_entity_poly.pdbx_seq_one_letter_code
_entity_poly.pdbx_strand_id
1 'polypeptide(L)'
;MKKLLLSLILLITVYGLRFTPARAENMSSDSYELQFTNLNMTSGSKSSNNYNILDTVGQTAPGQYDSTGYIVRAGFPYIKTIIAFAFTISDLSIDFGALTPSSFSTQTNTLTVSAGGAGGYSVAAFANHPLKLQTSSTTIPDTTCDTACDETTAAVWTNSANFGFGFNMSGNDIPADFVNSTYFRQFADASAAETAQIVMSSANVGQDRSATATYKVNISATQAAGDYENAVTFIATPGY
;
A
#
# COMPACT_ATOMS: atom_id res chain seq x y z
N MET A 1 -59.97 -25.94 -28.10
CA MET A 1 -60.03 -24.62 -28.77
C MET A 1 -59.46 -23.47 -27.94
N LYS A 2 -59.94 -23.18 -26.71
CA LYS A 2 -59.44 -22.04 -25.90
C LYS A 2 -57.93 -22.05 -25.62
N LYS A 3 -57.32 -23.21 -25.32
CA LYS A 3 -55.87 -23.33 -25.07
C LYS A 3 -55.02 -23.03 -26.33
N LEU A 4 -55.49 -23.47 -27.50
CA LEU A 4 -54.82 -23.25 -28.77
C LEU A 4 -54.85 -21.76 -29.17
N LEU A 5 -55.99 -21.09 -28.92
CA LEU A 5 -56.15 -19.66 -29.16
C LEU A 5 -55.23 -18.83 -28.24
N LEU A 6 -55.10 -19.22 -26.96
CA LEU A 6 -54.21 -18.55 -26.01
C LEU A 6 -52.74 -18.72 -26.40
N SER A 7 -52.34 -19.92 -26.82
CA SER A 7 -50.98 -20.18 -27.32
C SER A 7 -50.69 -19.40 -28.60
N LEU A 8 -51.66 -19.26 -29.50
CA LEU A 8 -51.50 -18.49 -30.73
C LEU A 8 -51.36 -16.98 -30.44
N ILE A 9 -52.16 -16.45 -29.51
CA ILE A 9 -52.05 -15.06 -29.06
C ILE A 9 -50.67 -14.82 -28.43
N LEU A 10 -50.20 -15.71 -27.56
CA LEU A 10 -48.87 -15.61 -26.94
C LEU A 10 -47.74 -15.66 -27.98
N LEU A 11 -47.87 -16.52 -28.99
CA LEU A 11 -46.88 -16.62 -30.06
C LEU A 11 -46.82 -15.33 -30.89
N ILE A 12 -47.98 -14.74 -31.17
CA ILE A 12 -48.10 -13.47 -31.91
C ILE A 12 -47.56 -12.30 -31.08
N THR A 13 -47.81 -12.24 -29.77
CA THR A 13 -47.20 -11.20 -28.91
C THR A 13 -45.69 -11.36 -28.81
N VAL A 14 -45.17 -12.59 -28.68
CA VAL A 14 -43.71 -12.83 -28.63
C VAL A 14 -43.04 -12.49 -29.96
N TYR A 15 -43.66 -12.82 -31.10
CA TYR A 15 -43.13 -12.45 -32.43
C TYR A 15 -43.33 -10.96 -32.78
N GLY A 16 -44.32 -10.30 -32.18
CA GLY A 16 -44.59 -8.88 -32.35
C GLY A 16 -43.65 -7.96 -31.56
N LEU A 17 -42.96 -8.49 -30.55
CA LEU A 17 -41.93 -7.78 -29.80
C LEU A 17 -40.64 -7.71 -30.64
N ARG A 18 -40.61 -6.75 -31.56
CA ARG A 18 -39.38 -6.34 -32.26
C ARG A 18 -38.47 -5.65 -31.24
N PHE A 19 -37.44 -6.35 -30.77
CA PHE A 19 -36.36 -5.72 -30.02
C PHE A 19 -35.57 -4.84 -30.99
N THR A 20 -35.68 -3.52 -30.85
CA THR A 20 -34.78 -2.61 -31.54
C THR A 20 -33.39 -2.73 -30.90
N PRO A 21 -32.31 -2.87 -31.71
CA PRO A 21 -30.97 -2.85 -31.15
C PRO A 21 -30.72 -1.47 -30.54
N ALA A 22 -30.31 -1.45 -29.26
CA ALA A 22 -29.81 -0.22 -28.66
C ALA A 22 -28.51 0.16 -29.39
N ARG A 23 -28.48 1.34 -30.02
CA ARG A 23 -27.25 1.88 -30.59
C ARG A 23 -26.50 2.60 -29.49
N ALA A 24 -25.45 1.97 -28.96
CA ALA A 24 -24.47 2.63 -28.12
C ALA A 24 -23.32 3.11 -29.01
N GLU A 25 -22.88 4.34 -28.80
CA GLU A 25 -21.75 4.93 -29.51
C GLU A 25 -20.62 5.12 -28.50
N ASN A 26 -19.43 4.60 -28.82
CA ASN A 26 -18.25 4.85 -28.01
C ASN A 26 -17.78 6.28 -28.28
N MET A 27 -17.69 7.08 -27.22
CA MET A 27 -17.18 8.44 -27.32
C MET A 27 -15.65 8.39 -27.41
N SER A 28 -15.12 8.17 -28.62
CA SER A 28 -13.69 8.15 -28.91
C SER A 28 -13.30 9.22 -29.94
N SER A 29 -12.05 9.67 -29.84
CA SER A 29 -11.35 10.55 -30.78
C SER A 29 -9.91 10.08 -30.91
N ASP A 30 -9.15 10.67 -31.84
CA ASP A 30 -7.71 10.37 -31.99
C ASP A 30 -6.88 10.73 -30.74
N SER A 31 -7.43 11.55 -29.83
CA SER A 31 -6.74 12.04 -28.63
C SER A 31 -7.21 11.40 -27.32
N TYR A 32 -8.43 10.88 -27.26
CA TYR A 32 -8.98 10.26 -26.05
C TYR A 32 -10.18 9.37 -26.33
N GLU A 33 -10.40 8.39 -25.45
CA GLU A 33 -11.60 7.56 -25.38
C GLU A 33 -12.24 7.72 -24.00
N LEU A 34 -13.53 8.06 -23.95
CA LEU A 34 -14.28 8.14 -22.70
C LEU A 34 -14.90 6.78 -22.38
N GLN A 35 -14.30 6.06 -21.44
CA GLN A 35 -14.83 4.81 -20.91
C GLN A 35 -15.44 5.04 -19.53
N PHE A 36 -16.70 5.47 -19.52
CA PHE A 36 -17.47 5.64 -18.28
C PHE A 36 -18.90 5.12 -18.43
N THR A 37 -19.42 4.48 -17.38
CA THR A 37 -20.79 3.95 -17.35
C THR A 37 -21.84 5.06 -17.28
N ASN A 38 -21.47 6.29 -16.90
CA ASN A 38 -22.37 7.44 -16.77
C ASN A 38 -21.70 8.76 -17.19
N LEU A 39 -22.46 9.64 -17.85
CA LEU A 39 -22.05 11.01 -18.19
C LEU A 39 -22.75 11.98 -17.23
N ASN A 40 -21.99 12.62 -16.36
CA ASN A 40 -22.54 13.60 -15.43
C ASN A 40 -22.55 15.00 -16.06
N MET A 41 -23.65 15.73 -15.92
CA MET A 41 -23.92 17.03 -16.56
C MET A 41 -23.60 18.21 -15.64
N THR A 42 -23.68 18.00 -14.33
CA THR A 42 -23.27 18.95 -13.29
C THR A 42 -22.86 18.18 -12.04
N SER A 43 -21.88 18.69 -11.30
CA SER A 43 -21.49 18.20 -9.98
C SER A 43 -21.00 19.34 -9.09
N GLY A 44 -20.93 19.11 -7.79
CA GLY A 44 -20.30 20.04 -6.84
C GLY A 44 -21.13 20.33 -5.59
N SER A 45 -20.50 21.03 -4.65
CA SER A 45 -21.17 21.51 -3.44
C SER A 45 -21.84 22.85 -3.72
N LYS A 46 -23.15 22.95 -3.46
CA LYS A 46 -23.97 24.16 -3.54
C LYS A 46 -24.41 24.52 -2.13
N SER A 47 -24.07 25.71 -1.66
CA SER A 47 -24.43 26.16 -0.31
C SER A 47 -25.20 27.48 -0.31
N SER A 48 -25.97 27.67 0.76
CA SER A 48 -26.63 28.91 1.15
C SER A 48 -26.56 29.02 2.67
N ASN A 49 -27.08 30.10 3.26
CA ASN A 49 -27.05 30.31 4.71
C ASN A 49 -27.72 29.17 5.52
N ASN A 50 -28.65 28.44 4.90
CA ASN A 50 -29.48 27.43 5.58
C ASN A 50 -29.25 25.99 5.09
N TYR A 51 -28.45 25.77 4.04
CA TYR A 51 -28.22 24.42 3.52
C TYR A 51 -26.89 24.29 2.79
N ASN A 52 -26.39 23.05 2.76
CA ASN A 52 -25.29 22.62 1.91
C ASN A 52 -25.73 21.34 1.21
N ILE A 53 -25.76 21.36 -0.12
CA ILE A 53 -26.16 20.23 -0.96
C ILE A 53 -24.97 19.84 -1.81
N LEU A 54 -24.62 18.55 -1.80
CA LEU A 54 -23.67 17.97 -2.74
C LEU A 54 -24.48 17.33 -3.87
N ASP A 55 -24.35 17.87 -5.08
CA ASP A 55 -25.15 17.49 -6.23
C ASP A 55 -24.29 16.74 -7.27
N THR A 56 -24.89 15.79 -7.97
CA THR A 56 -24.36 15.13 -9.16
C THR A 56 -25.54 14.71 -10.03
N VAL A 57 -25.67 15.32 -11.20
CA VAL A 57 -26.77 15.05 -12.15
C VAL A 57 -26.22 14.27 -13.34
N GLY A 58 -26.94 13.25 -13.78
CA GLY A 58 -26.56 12.41 -14.93
C GLY A 58 -26.18 10.97 -14.57
N GLN A 59 -26.26 10.61 -13.29
CA GLN A 59 -26.10 9.23 -12.84
C GLN A 59 -27.47 8.56 -12.60
N THR A 60 -27.62 7.31 -13.01
CA THR A 60 -28.77 6.47 -12.65
C THR A 60 -28.58 5.90 -11.24
N ALA A 61 -29.58 6.07 -10.38
CA ALA A 61 -29.61 5.52 -9.01
C ALA A 61 -28.41 5.90 -8.11
N PRO A 62 -28.03 7.19 -7.99
CA PRO A 62 -27.12 7.63 -6.93
C PRO A 62 -27.85 7.64 -5.58
N GLY A 63 -27.15 7.30 -4.50
CA GLY A 63 -27.70 7.30 -3.15
C GLY A 63 -27.04 6.30 -2.21
N GLN A 64 -27.36 6.43 -0.92
CA GLN A 64 -27.10 5.38 0.06
C GLN A 64 -28.31 4.44 0.10
N TYR A 65 -28.06 3.15 -0.05
CA TYR A 65 -29.05 2.09 0.05
C TYR A 65 -28.66 1.20 1.23
N ASP A 66 -29.55 1.16 2.21
CA ASP A 66 -29.34 0.39 3.44
C ASP A 66 -30.09 -0.95 3.36
N SER A 67 -29.40 -2.04 3.67
CA SER A 67 -30.00 -3.36 3.87
C SER A 67 -29.39 -4.04 5.09
N THR A 68 -30.04 -5.08 5.59
CA THR A 68 -29.50 -5.83 6.74
C THR A 68 -28.16 -6.46 6.34
N GLY A 69 -27.07 -5.97 6.96
CA GLY A 69 -25.72 -6.49 6.77
C GLY A 69 -24.88 -5.77 5.72
N TYR A 70 -25.42 -4.79 4.97
CA TYR A 70 -24.61 -3.99 4.05
C TYR A 70 -25.23 -2.63 3.72
N ILE A 71 -24.36 -1.69 3.36
CA ILE A 71 -24.73 -0.35 2.88
C ILE A 71 -24.07 -0.18 1.51
N VAL A 72 -24.88 0.11 0.48
CA VAL A 72 -24.36 0.47 -0.85
C VAL A 72 -24.41 1.98 -0.99
N ARG A 73 -23.26 2.60 -1.24
CA ARG A 73 -23.17 4.04 -1.50
C ARG A 73 -22.82 4.27 -2.97
N ALA A 74 -23.83 4.57 -3.77
CA ALA A 74 -23.69 4.75 -5.20
C ALA A 74 -23.54 6.24 -5.55
N GLY A 75 -22.45 6.59 -6.22
CA GLY A 75 -22.28 7.87 -6.90
C GLY A 75 -21.13 8.74 -6.46
N PHE A 76 -20.81 9.74 -7.28
CA PHE A 76 -19.68 10.64 -7.08
C PHE A 76 -19.64 11.29 -5.67
N PRO A 77 -20.77 11.69 -5.05
CA PRO A 77 -20.78 12.21 -3.69
C PRO A 77 -20.18 11.26 -2.64
N TYR A 78 -20.22 9.96 -2.90
CA TYR A 78 -19.77 8.90 -1.99
C TYR A 78 -18.37 8.35 -2.32
N ILE A 79 -17.77 8.76 -3.45
CA ILE A 79 -16.37 8.45 -3.83
C ILE A 79 -15.40 9.47 -3.20
N LYS A 80 -15.87 10.36 -2.33
CA LYS A 80 -14.99 11.24 -1.56
C LYS A 80 -14.14 10.42 -0.60
N THR A 81 -12.90 10.16 -0.99
CA THR A 81 -11.87 9.71 -0.07
C THR A 81 -11.65 10.82 0.96
N ILE A 82 -12.24 10.67 2.16
CA ILE A 82 -12.09 11.64 3.26
C ILE A 82 -10.63 11.70 3.73
N ILE A 83 -9.88 10.61 3.54
CA ILE A 83 -8.50 10.45 3.98
C ILE A 83 -7.59 10.44 2.75
N ALA A 84 -7.00 11.58 2.42
CA ALA A 84 -6.00 11.64 1.36
C ALA A 84 -4.85 10.65 1.64
N PHE A 85 -4.28 10.09 0.58
CA PHE A 85 -3.08 9.28 0.74
C PHE A 85 -1.93 10.18 1.23
N ALA A 86 -1.32 9.80 2.34
CA ALA A 86 -0.16 10.47 2.90
C ALA A 86 0.80 9.44 3.48
N PHE A 87 2.10 9.69 3.30
CA PHE A 87 3.17 8.91 3.89
C PHE A 87 4.21 9.85 4.48
N THR A 88 4.61 9.60 5.72
CA THR A 88 5.65 10.35 6.41
C THR A 88 6.63 9.41 7.09
N ILE A 89 7.88 9.87 7.16
CA ILE A 89 8.98 9.21 7.85
C ILE A 89 9.54 10.20 8.87
N SER A 90 9.79 9.78 10.11
CA SER A 90 10.18 10.71 11.18
C SER A 90 11.59 11.26 10.95
N ASP A 91 12.50 10.43 10.45
CA ASP A 91 13.91 10.75 10.30
C ASP A 91 14.42 10.38 8.91
N LEU A 92 15.13 11.29 8.25
CA LEU A 92 15.73 11.06 6.93
C LEU A 92 17.21 10.67 7.01
N SER A 93 17.81 10.77 8.20
CA SER A 93 19.21 10.44 8.45
C SER A 93 19.30 9.72 9.78
N ILE A 94 19.86 8.52 9.77
CA ILE A 94 20.07 7.69 10.96
C ILE A 94 21.57 7.53 11.17
N ASP A 95 22.08 8.13 12.26
CA ASP A 95 23.48 8.03 12.65
C ASP A 95 23.63 7.08 13.84
N PHE A 96 24.41 6.02 13.68
CA PHE A 96 24.72 5.08 14.76
C PHE A 96 25.89 5.54 15.64
N GLY A 97 26.60 6.59 15.25
CA GLY A 97 27.83 7.05 15.88
C GLY A 97 28.95 6.00 15.79
N ALA A 98 29.87 6.06 16.76
CA ALA A 98 30.98 5.12 16.83
C ALA A 98 30.49 3.73 17.28
N LEU A 99 30.67 2.74 16.41
CA LEU A 99 30.32 1.35 16.69
C LEU A 99 31.37 0.67 17.57
N THR A 100 30.91 -0.12 18.54
CA THR A 100 31.77 -0.98 19.36
C THR A 100 31.67 -2.42 18.86
N PRO A 101 32.79 -3.11 18.58
CA PRO A 101 32.75 -4.50 18.15
C PRO A 101 32.04 -5.43 19.13
N SER A 102 31.33 -6.43 18.57
CA SER A 102 30.58 -7.44 19.33
C SER A 102 29.53 -6.88 20.29
N SER A 103 29.01 -5.68 19.98
CA SER A 103 27.95 -5.02 20.73
C SER A 103 26.91 -4.45 19.75
N PHE A 104 25.63 -4.69 20.03
CA PHE A 104 24.56 -4.16 19.20
C PHE A 104 24.44 -2.64 19.39
N SER A 105 24.36 -1.92 18.27
CA SER A 105 23.89 -0.53 18.23
C SER A 105 22.54 -0.49 17.52
N THR A 106 21.58 0.26 18.05
CA THR A 106 20.22 0.34 17.53
C THR A 106 19.79 1.77 17.34
N GLN A 107 19.05 2.02 16.26
CA GLN A 107 18.36 3.29 16.02
C GLN A 107 16.95 3.02 15.48
N THR A 108 16.09 4.03 15.53
CA THR A 108 14.68 3.88 15.16
C THR A 108 14.21 4.96 14.21
N ASN A 109 13.20 4.63 13.42
CA ASN A 109 12.48 5.57 12.57
C ASN A 109 11.01 5.18 12.53
N THR A 110 10.10 6.16 12.55
CA THR A 110 8.67 5.93 12.52
C THR A 110 8.11 6.21 11.13
N LEU A 111 7.47 5.20 10.56
CA LEU A 111 6.71 5.26 9.32
C LEU A 111 5.24 5.51 9.66
N THR A 112 4.60 6.48 9.01
CA THR A 112 3.16 6.73 9.19
C THR A 112 2.46 6.84 7.84
N VAL A 113 1.36 6.11 7.69
CA VAL A 113 0.55 6.05 6.47
C VAL A 113 -0.90 6.39 6.79
N SER A 114 -1.48 7.26 5.96
CA SER A 114 -2.92 7.47 5.86
C SER A 114 -3.38 7.09 4.47
N ALA A 115 -4.39 6.24 4.36
CA ALA A 115 -4.92 5.73 3.09
C ALA A 115 -6.43 5.56 3.16
N GLY A 116 -7.16 6.39 2.40
CA GLY A 116 -8.61 6.33 2.30
C GLY A 116 -9.16 5.49 1.13
N GLY A 117 -8.30 4.95 0.28
CA GLY A 117 -8.72 4.09 -0.84
C GLY A 117 -9.22 2.73 -0.36
N ALA A 118 -10.21 2.15 -1.05
CA ALA A 118 -10.81 0.89 -0.64
C ALA A 118 -9.82 -0.29 -0.73
N GLY A 119 -8.80 -0.18 -1.57
CA GLY A 119 -7.68 -1.12 -1.65
C GLY A 119 -6.58 -0.93 -0.60
N GLY A 120 -6.70 0.05 0.31
CA GLY A 120 -5.75 0.31 1.39
C GLY A 120 -4.40 0.84 0.91
N TYR A 121 -3.29 0.23 1.34
CA TYR A 121 -1.94 0.66 0.97
C TYR A 121 -0.89 -0.45 1.15
N SER A 122 0.27 -0.24 0.54
CA SER A 122 1.49 -1.01 0.81
C SER A 122 2.72 -0.11 0.84
N VAL A 123 3.67 -0.39 1.74
CA VAL A 123 5.00 0.22 1.79
C VAL A 123 6.03 -0.87 1.57
N ALA A 124 6.80 -0.75 0.51
CA ALA A 124 7.96 -1.60 0.23
C ALA A 124 9.26 -0.91 0.66
N ALA A 125 10.27 -1.68 1.06
CA ALA A 125 11.59 -1.17 1.41
C ALA A 125 12.72 -1.98 0.77
N PHE A 126 13.82 -1.30 0.47
CA PHE A 126 15.08 -1.89 0.03
C PHE A 126 16.25 -0.97 0.38
N ALA A 127 17.45 -1.52 0.46
CA ALA A 127 18.70 -0.78 0.58
C ALA A 127 19.42 -0.76 -0.78
N ASN A 128 20.16 0.31 -1.06
CA ASN A 128 20.96 0.41 -2.28
C ASN A 128 22.15 -0.56 -2.31
N HIS A 129 22.72 -0.87 -1.14
CA HIS A 129 23.76 -1.86 -0.88
C HIS A 129 23.86 -2.11 0.64
N PRO A 130 24.59 -3.14 1.10
CA PRO A 130 24.98 -3.26 2.51
C PRO A 130 25.74 -2.02 2.98
N LEU A 131 25.82 -1.78 4.28
CA LEU A 131 26.60 -0.65 4.83
C LEU A 131 28.02 -0.67 4.26
N LYS A 132 28.38 0.34 3.46
CA LYS A 132 29.61 0.34 2.67
C LYS A 132 30.54 1.46 3.12
N LEU A 133 31.82 1.14 3.26
CA LEU A 133 32.85 2.11 3.59
C LEU A 133 32.98 3.14 2.47
N GLN A 134 32.91 4.44 2.79
CA GLN A 134 32.95 5.51 1.78
C GLN A 134 34.22 5.48 0.91
N THR A 135 35.34 4.99 1.46
CA THR A 135 36.65 5.02 0.82
C THR A 135 37.02 3.74 0.05
N SER A 136 36.20 2.68 0.14
CA SER A 136 36.52 1.39 -0.49
C SER A 136 35.27 0.58 -0.86
N SER A 137 35.45 -0.68 -1.27
CA SER A 137 34.36 -1.64 -1.47
C SER A 137 34.09 -2.51 -0.24
N THR A 138 34.75 -2.24 0.89
CA THR A 138 34.54 -2.98 2.14
C THR A 138 33.16 -2.67 2.70
N THR A 139 32.42 -3.69 3.12
CA THR A 139 31.09 -3.56 3.71
C THR A 139 31.05 -4.11 5.13
N ILE A 140 30.08 -3.62 5.90
CA ILE A 140 29.45 -4.40 6.96
C ILE A 140 28.33 -5.16 6.24
N PRO A 141 28.37 -6.51 6.23
CA PRO A 141 27.41 -7.30 5.48
C PRO A 141 26.00 -7.16 6.08
N ASP A 142 25.00 -7.59 5.33
CA ASP A 142 23.68 -7.77 5.89
C ASP A 142 23.66 -8.92 6.90
N THR A 143 22.76 -8.82 7.88
CA THR A 143 22.66 -9.81 8.96
C THR A 143 22.01 -11.09 8.45
N THR A 144 22.60 -12.23 8.79
CA THR A 144 21.96 -13.54 8.66
C THR A 144 21.29 -13.98 9.97
N CYS A 145 21.18 -13.09 10.96
CA CYS A 145 20.65 -13.40 12.29
C CYS A 145 21.36 -14.60 12.95
N ASP A 146 20.72 -15.27 13.91
CA ASP A 146 21.30 -16.43 14.61
C ASP A 146 21.07 -17.75 13.87
N THR A 147 20.00 -17.85 13.09
CA THR A 147 19.55 -19.09 12.44
C THR A 147 19.23 -18.95 10.96
N ALA A 148 19.80 -17.93 10.28
CA ALA A 148 19.55 -17.54 8.88
C ALA A 148 18.22 -16.80 8.63
N CYS A 149 18.22 -15.49 8.85
CA CYS A 149 17.22 -14.57 8.26
C CYS A 149 17.68 -14.08 6.88
N ASP A 150 16.72 -13.57 6.10
CA ASP A 150 16.93 -12.93 4.80
C ASP A 150 15.98 -11.73 4.64
N GLU A 151 15.85 -11.18 3.43
CA GLU A 151 15.00 -10.02 3.13
C GLU A 151 13.50 -10.32 3.23
N THR A 152 13.12 -11.59 3.12
CA THR A 152 11.74 -12.09 3.14
C THR A 152 11.33 -12.72 4.47
N THR A 153 12.30 -13.19 5.26
CA THR A 153 12.08 -14.02 6.46
C THR A 153 12.85 -13.48 7.65
N ALA A 154 12.13 -13.07 8.69
CA ALA A 154 12.72 -12.64 9.95
C ALA A 154 13.13 -13.85 10.82
N ALA A 155 14.27 -13.72 11.51
CA ALA A 155 14.71 -14.69 12.50
C ALA A 155 15.32 -14.01 13.72
N VAL A 156 15.47 -14.77 14.81
CA VAL A 156 16.05 -14.27 16.05
C VAL A 156 17.49 -13.82 15.82
N TRP A 157 17.83 -12.61 16.24
CA TRP A 157 19.20 -12.10 16.27
C TRP A 157 19.51 -11.55 17.67
N THR A 158 20.16 -12.36 18.48
CA THR A 158 20.52 -12.05 19.87
C THR A 158 21.97 -12.37 20.17
N ASN A 159 22.63 -13.19 19.34
CA ASN A 159 24.03 -13.50 19.49
C ASN A 159 24.90 -12.37 18.93
N SER A 160 25.66 -11.69 19.81
CA SER A 160 26.57 -10.62 19.39
C SER A 160 27.85 -11.12 18.71
N ALA A 161 28.03 -12.43 18.58
CA ALA A 161 29.03 -13.01 17.67
C ALA A 161 28.58 -13.03 16.21
N ASN A 162 27.29 -12.78 15.94
CA ASN A 162 26.76 -12.61 14.59
C ASN A 162 26.71 -11.12 14.25
N PHE A 163 27.36 -10.77 13.14
CA PHE A 163 27.60 -9.40 12.69
C PHE A 163 26.70 -9.06 11.51
N GLY A 164 26.54 -7.77 11.27
CA GLY A 164 25.90 -7.25 10.08
C GLY A 164 24.97 -6.09 10.37
N PHE A 165 24.13 -5.79 9.39
CA PHE A 165 23.09 -4.77 9.46
C PHE A 165 21.72 -5.37 9.17
N GLY A 166 20.69 -4.94 9.89
CA GLY A 166 19.32 -5.40 9.65
C GLY A 166 18.30 -4.53 10.37
N PHE A 167 17.03 -4.91 10.27
CA PHE A 167 15.92 -4.18 10.85
C PHE A 167 14.85 -5.09 11.46
N ASN A 168 14.12 -4.55 12.41
CA ASN A 168 12.90 -5.09 12.99
C ASN A 168 11.76 -4.09 12.77
N MET A 169 10.51 -4.57 12.72
CA MET A 169 9.32 -3.72 12.66
C MET A 169 8.42 -3.96 13.88
N SER A 170 7.79 -2.90 14.38
CA SER A 170 6.75 -2.98 15.42
C SER A 170 5.64 -1.96 15.13
N GLY A 171 4.40 -2.25 15.51
CA GLY A 171 3.27 -1.32 15.32
C GLY A 171 2.22 -1.84 14.33
N ASN A 172 1.60 -0.94 13.57
CA ASN A 172 0.51 -1.26 12.67
C ASN A 172 0.99 -1.89 11.37
N ASP A 173 0.20 -2.84 10.85
CA ASP A 173 0.25 -3.30 9.46
C ASP A 173 1.60 -3.90 9.02
N ILE A 174 2.43 -4.34 9.97
CA ILE A 174 3.75 -4.95 9.74
C ILE A 174 3.63 -6.43 9.33
N PRO A 175 4.66 -7.00 8.67
CA PRO A 175 4.77 -8.43 8.44
C PRO A 175 4.71 -9.24 9.75
N ALA A 176 4.02 -10.38 9.70
CA ALA A 176 3.70 -11.20 10.89
C ALA A 176 4.90 -11.96 11.48
N ASP A 177 6.00 -12.08 10.74
CA ASP A 177 7.24 -12.74 11.17
C ASP A 177 8.13 -11.85 12.06
N PHE A 178 7.86 -10.54 12.13
CA PHE A 178 8.39 -9.70 13.20
C PHE A 178 7.65 -9.98 14.52
N VAL A 179 7.89 -11.16 15.09
CA VAL A 179 7.14 -11.67 16.26
C VAL A 179 7.33 -10.79 17.50
N ASN A 180 8.55 -10.31 17.73
CA ASN A 180 8.91 -9.40 18.82
C ASN A 180 10.24 -8.69 18.50
N SER A 181 10.79 -7.96 19.48
CA SER A 181 12.01 -7.17 19.33
C SER A 181 13.29 -7.96 19.05
N THR A 182 13.26 -9.30 19.08
CA THR A 182 14.43 -10.13 18.76
C THR A 182 14.45 -10.61 17.31
N TYR A 183 13.38 -10.42 16.54
CA TYR A 183 13.27 -10.91 15.16
C TYR A 183 13.71 -9.85 14.16
N PHE A 184 14.72 -10.12 13.35
CA PHE A 184 15.26 -9.17 12.39
C PHE A 184 15.28 -9.76 10.98
N ARG A 185 15.25 -8.88 9.98
CA ARG A 185 15.53 -9.16 8.57
C ARG A 185 16.69 -8.30 8.10
N GLN A 186 17.32 -8.69 7.00
CA GLN A 186 18.07 -7.75 6.17
C GLN A 186 17.12 -6.96 5.25
N PHE A 187 17.55 -5.79 4.77
CA PHE A 187 16.84 -5.17 3.66
C PHE A 187 17.15 -5.91 2.36
N ALA A 188 16.22 -5.87 1.40
CA ALA A 188 16.55 -6.29 0.04
C ALA A 188 17.68 -5.41 -0.53
N ASP A 189 18.69 -6.03 -1.12
CA ASP A 189 19.86 -5.37 -1.71
C ASP A 189 19.67 -5.12 -3.22
N ALA A 190 19.45 -3.86 -3.59
CA ALA A 190 19.33 -3.46 -4.99
C ALA A 190 20.62 -3.68 -5.79
N SER A 191 21.80 -3.66 -5.14
CA SER A 191 23.07 -3.96 -5.82
C SER A 191 23.23 -5.44 -6.18
N ALA A 192 22.52 -6.32 -5.47
CA ALA A 192 22.38 -7.74 -5.77
C ALA A 192 21.16 -8.06 -6.65
N ALA A 193 20.46 -7.04 -7.16
CA ALA A 193 19.23 -7.16 -7.94
C ALA A 193 18.06 -7.83 -7.18
N GLU A 194 18.04 -7.71 -5.85
CA GLU A 194 16.90 -8.14 -5.04
C GLU A 194 15.73 -7.14 -5.18
N THR A 195 14.50 -7.64 -5.08
CA THR A 195 13.30 -6.83 -5.19
C THR A 195 12.91 -6.25 -3.82
N ALA A 196 12.44 -5.00 -3.81
CA ALA A 196 11.91 -4.38 -2.59
C ALA A 196 10.83 -5.22 -1.92
N GLN A 197 10.92 -5.36 -0.60
CA GLN A 197 10.03 -6.21 0.20
C GLN A 197 9.01 -5.38 0.96
N ILE A 198 7.80 -5.90 1.11
CA ILE A 198 6.73 -5.21 1.85
C ILE A 198 7.07 -5.20 3.34
N VAL A 199 7.08 -4.00 3.92
CA VAL A 199 7.34 -3.75 5.35
C VAL A 199 6.13 -3.17 6.08
N MET A 200 5.14 -2.64 5.35
CA MET A 200 3.81 -2.33 5.88
C MET A 200 2.75 -2.58 4.81
N SER A 201 1.59 -3.14 5.16
CA SER A 201 0.46 -3.26 4.23
C SER A 201 -0.88 -3.43 4.95
N SER A 202 -1.90 -2.77 4.44
CA SER A 202 -3.29 -2.95 4.87
C SER A 202 -4.20 -2.99 3.65
N ALA A 203 -5.14 -3.93 3.64
CA ALA A 203 -6.23 -3.96 2.66
C ALA A 203 -7.41 -3.05 3.05
N ASN A 204 -7.36 -2.43 4.24
CA ASN A 204 -8.43 -1.60 4.77
C ASN A 204 -8.04 -0.13 4.75
N VAL A 205 -9.05 0.72 4.63
CA VAL A 205 -8.95 2.16 4.89
C VAL A 205 -8.42 2.39 6.30
N GLY A 206 -7.45 3.29 6.43
CA GLY A 206 -6.83 3.64 7.71
C GLY A 206 -6.28 5.05 7.70
N GLN A 207 -6.30 5.68 8.87
CA GLN A 207 -5.67 6.98 9.11
C GLN A 207 -4.62 6.82 10.20
N ASP A 208 -3.49 7.52 10.02
CA ASP A 208 -2.37 7.58 10.96
C ASP A 208 -1.89 6.20 11.43
N ARG A 209 -1.84 5.24 10.49
CA ARG A 209 -1.30 3.90 10.72
C ARG A 209 0.20 4.03 10.89
N SER A 210 0.71 3.65 12.06
CA SER A 210 2.09 3.94 12.45
C SER A 210 2.86 2.67 12.81
N ALA A 211 4.07 2.54 12.27
CA ALA A 211 5.01 1.48 12.61
C ALA A 211 6.41 2.04 12.82
N THR A 212 7.15 1.44 13.75
CA THR A 212 8.53 1.79 14.06
C THR A 212 9.46 0.74 13.46
N ALA A 213 10.32 1.18 12.55
CA ALA A 213 11.48 0.43 12.08
C ALA A 213 12.62 0.60 13.08
N THR A 214 13.12 -0.51 13.62
CA THR A 214 14.30 -0.55 14.50
C THR A 214 15.46 -1.13 13.73
N TYR A 215 16.42 -0.28 13.35
CA TYR A 215 17.66 -0.70 12.71
C TYR A 215 18.63 -1.20 13.76
N LYS A 216 19.39 -2.24 13.42
CA LYS A 216 20.41 -2.81 14.31
C LYS A 216 21.66 -3.14 13.51
N VAL A 217 22.80 -2.76 14.07
CA VAL A 217 24.12 -3.06 13.52
C VAL A 217 25.01 -3.69 14.58
N ASN A 218 25.87 -4.62 14.15
CA ASN A 218 26.94 -5.19 14.95
C ASN A 218 28.14 -5.47 14.05
N ILE A 219 29.35 -5.23 14.54
CA ILE A 219 30.57 -5.36 13.75
C ILE A 219 31.58 -6.29 14.42
N SER A 220 32.42 -6.92 13.60
CA SER A 220 33.55 -7.72 14.09
C SER A 220 34.68 -6.83 14.59
N ALA A 221 35.54 -7.37 15.46
CA ALA A 221 36.75 -6.66 15.90
C ALA A 221 37.77 -6.43 14.76
N THR A 222 37.61 -7.13 13.64
CA THR A 222 38.44 -7.00 12.43
C THR A 222 37.81 -6.10 11.36
N GLN A 223 36.65 -5.49 11.63
CA GLN A 223 36.03 -4.56 10.70
C GLN A 223 36.95 -3.37 10.46
N ALA A 224 37.17 -3.00 9.20
CA ALA A 224 38.01 -1.84 8.86
C ALA A 224 37.41 -0.55 9.45
N ALA A 225 38.25 0.31 10.02
CA ALA A 225 37.80 1.58 10.57
C ALA A 225 37.45 2.59 9.47
N GLY A 226 36.41 3.39 9.71
CA GLY A 226 35.99 4.50 8.86
C GLY A 226 34.47 4.63 8.79
N ASP A 227 34.00 5.51 7.92
CA ASP A 227 32.58 5.86 7.80
C ASP A 227 31.87 4.94 6.81
N TYR A 228 30.84 4.25 7.30
CA TYR A 228 30.01 3.34 6.52
C TYR A 228 28.64 3.97 6.29
N GLU A 229 28.12 3.85 5.08
CA GLU A 229 26.82 4.38 4.72
C GLU A 229 26.05 3.44 3.80
N ASN A 230 24.73 3.60 3.79
CA ASN A 230 23.83 3.11 2.75
C ASN A 230 22.60 4.03 2.71
N ALA A 231 21.72 3.78 1.74
CA ALA A 231 20.44 4.45 1.60
C ALA A 231 19.32 3.41 1.60
N VAL A 232 18.41 3.52 2.58
CA VAL A 232 17.17 2.73 2.62
C VAL A 232 16.06 3.55 1.98
N THR A 233 15.42 2.98 0.97
CA THR A 233 14.31 3.61 0.24
C THR A 233 12.99 2.96 0.61
N PHE A 234 11.99 3.76 0.97
CA PHE A 234 10.61 3.32 1.20
C PHE A 234 9.71 3.78 0.05
N ILE A 235 9.00 2.83 -0.58
CA ILE A 235 8.04 3.08 -1.65
C ILE A 235 6.64 2.85 -1.11
N ALA A 236 5.91 3.93 -0.83
CA ALA A 236 4.52 3.88 -0.39
C ALA A 236 3.57 3.97 -1.58
N THR A 237 2.72 2.95 -1.76
CA THR A 237 1.78 2.82 -2.88
C THR A 237 0.33 2.78 -2.35
N PRO A 238 -0.55 3.70 -2.77
CA PRO A 238 -1.97 3.64 -2.45
C PRO A 238 -2.68 2.52 -3.23
N GLY A 239 -3.61 1.82 -2.58
CA GLY A 239 -4.57 0.92 -3.22
C GLY A 239 -5.92 1.61 -3.41
N TYR A 240 -6.50 1.51 -4.61
CA TYR A 240 -7.79 2.13 -4.96
C TYR A 240 -8.88 1.09 -5.21
#